data_AF-A0A6F8YG25-F1
#
_entry.id   AF-A0A6F8YG25-F1
#
_cell.length_a   1.000
_cell.length_b   1.000
_cell.length_c   1.000
_cell.angle_alpha   90.00
_cell.angle_beta   90.00
_cell.angle_gamma   90.00
#
_symmetry.space_group_name_H-M   'P 1'
#
loop_
_entity.id
_entity.type
_entity.pdbx_description
1 polymer ?
#
loop_
_entity_poly.entity_id
_entity_poly.type
_entity_poly.pdbx_seq_one_letter_code
_entity_poly.pdbx_strand_id
1 'polypeptide(L)'
;MVSGPDTLEDEVSRWEVVARRVSDAVVLLLLATALAISAIDLSVGLDRLPWLAPRVPVITLLALGLFFGSNILERKSVLERTHRAVVAAAHRSDRKFAELERQIAANSRFPAEVESMVRSTRREIPLLPLLSPARSLILIAGTTLIHFAQHYRTFLIEKSLECPVRILLLDGGTNLRQIHLALGRHFGEEDSFHRELRRSQSAMVELAREARAQGGRFDVRAYDTTPTVNVIIVDPGSGEGRIQVEILPYRASANLRPGLLLRPGSGSGDDDLFAFFARQYEELWSVSRDVTGQ
;
A
#
# COMPACT_ATOMS: atom_id res chain seq x y z
N MET A 1 -2.79 36.14 19.49
CA MET A 1 -1.98 36.88 18.49
C MET A 1 -0.62 36.21 18.46
N VAL A 2 -0.40 35.33 17.49
CA VAL A 2 0.88 34.62 17.31
C VAL A 2 1.58 35.31 16.14
N SER A 3 2.59 36.11 16.44
CA SER A 3 3.44 36.76 15.44
C SER A 3 4.20 35.69 14.65
N GLY A 4 4.12 35.80 13.33
CA GLY A 4 4.34 34.73 12.38
C GLY A 4 5.82 34.39 12.10
N PRO A 5 6.08 33.18 11.55
CA PRO A 5 7.39 32.70 11.12
C PRO A 5 7.83 33.22 9.73
N ASP A 6 7.29 34.34 9.24
CA ASP A 6 7.50 34.82 7.84
C ASP A 6 8.83 35.56 7.62
N THR A 7 9.60 35.88 8.66
CA THR A 7 10.79 36.73 8.50
C THR A 7 11.97 36.02 7.83
N LEU A 8 12.05 34.69 7.90
CA LEU A 8 13.14 33.92 7.29
C LEU A 8 12.89 33.59 5.82
N GLU A 9 11.64 33.46 5.37
CA GLU A 9 11.33 33.23 3.96
C GLU A 9 11.58 34.50 3.12
N ASP A 10 11.32 35.67 3.68
CA ASP A 10 11.55 36.96 3.01
C ASP A 10 13.04 37.28 2.80
N GLU A 11 13.92 36.94 3.75
CA GLU A 11 15.36 37.16 3.58
C GLU A 11 15.97 36.24 2.51
N VAL A 12 15.53 34.96 2.46
CA VAL A 12 16.00 34.02 1.43
C VAL A 12 15.56 34.45 0.03
N SER A 13 14.32 34.94 -0.10
CA SER A 13 13.79 35.48 -1.36
C SER A 13 14.60 36.67 -1.89
N ARG A 14 15.02 37.59 -1.00
CA ARG A 14 15.83 38.77 -1.39
C ARG A 14 17.20 38.39 -1.95
N TRP A 15 17.92 37.47 -1.33
CA TRP A 15 19.23 37.04 -1.80
C TRP A 15 19.15 36.28 -3.13
N GLU A 16 18.06 35.55 -3.38
CA GLU A 16 17.83 34.87 -4.66
C GLU A 16 17.63 35.85 -5.82
N VAL A 17 16.88 36.93 -5.59
CA VAL A 17 16.71 37.99 -6.61
C VAL A 17 18.04 38.66 -6.93
N VAL A 18 18.88 38.90 -5.92
CA VAL A 18 20.22 39.48 -6.11
C VAL A 18 21.12 38.52 -6.89
N ALA A 19 21.18 37.23 -6.51
CA ALA A 19 22.00 36.23 -7.19
C ALA A 19 21.60 36.06 -8.66
N ARG A 20 20.30 36.07 -8.96
CA ARG A 20 19.79 35.97 -10.35
C ARG A 20 20.19 37.18 -11.18
N ARG A 21 20.03 38.39 -10.64
CA ARG A 21 20.44 39.64 -11.30
C ARG A 21 21.95 39.70 -11.55
N VAL A 22 22.77 39.17 -10.63
CA VAL A 22 24.22 39.08 -10.82
C VAL A 22 24.56 38.08 -11.92
N SER A 23 23.90 36.92 -11.97
CA SER A 23 24.11 35.93 -13.04
C SER A 23 23.72 36.47 -14.41
N ASP A 24 22.54 37.10 -14.52
CA ASP A 24 22.07 37.72 -15.76
C ASP A 24 23.04 38.83 -16.24
N ALA A 25 23.55 39.65 -15.32
CA ALA A 25 24.53 40.68 -15.63
C ALA A 25 25.87 40.09 -16.12
N VAL A 26 26.33 38.98 -15.52
CA VAL A 26 27.55 38.28 -15.96
C VAL A 26 27.35 37.67 -17.35
N VAL A 27 26.22 37.02 -17.61
CA VAL A 27 25.91 36.45 -18.94
C VAL A 27 25.87 37.55 -19.99
N LEU A 28 25.19 38.67 -19.72
CA LEU A 28 25.13 39.82 -20.62
C LEU A 28 26.51 40.42 -20.91
N LEU A 29 27.37 40.55 -19.88
CA LEU A 29 28.74 41.06 -20.03
C LEU A 29 29.58 40.13 -20.92
N LEU A 30 29.46 38.81 -20.72
CA LEU A 30 30.17 37.81 -21.53
C LEU A 30 29.70 37.84 -22.99
N LEU A 31 28.39 37.95 -23.23
CA LEU A 31 27.80 38.06 -24.57
C LEU A 31 28.25 39.35 -25.28
N ALA A 32 28.23 40.49 -24.58
CA ALA A 32 28.69 41.76 -25.11
C ALA A 32 30.19 41.74 -25.45
N THR A 33 31.01 41.10 -24.60
CA THR A 33 32.44 40.95 -24.82
C THR A 33 32.73 40.05 -26.02
N ALA A 34 32.01 38.92 -26.14
CA ALA A 34 32.13 38.02 -27.29
C ALA A 34 31.73 38.72 -28.60
N LEU A 35 30.60 39.44 -28.61
CA LEU A 35 30.16 40.25 -29.76
C LEU A 35 31.18 41.32 -30.15
N ALA A 36 31.76 42.03 -29.18
CA ALA A 36 32.78 43.04 -29.44
C ALA A 36 34.05 42.43 -30.05
N ILE A 37 34.51 41.28 -29.53
CA ILE A 37 35.67 40.56 -30.08
C ILE A 37 35.39 40.08 -31.50
N SER A 38 34.22 39.47 -31.76
CA SER A 38 33.83 39.04 -33.11
C SER A 38 33.69 40.22 -34.07
N ALA A 39 33.12 41.35 -33.63
CA ALA A 39 32.99 42.54 -34.46
C ALA A 39 34.36 43.17 -34.80
N ILE A 40 35.31 43.18 -33.87
CA ILE A 40 36.68 43.66 -34.10
C ILE A 40 37.41 42.75 -35.10
N ASP A 41 37.26 41.43 -34.97
CA ASP A 41 37.85 40.45 -35.88
C ASP A 41 37.31 40.60 -37.31
N LEU A 42 35.98 40.74 -37.45
CA LEU A 42 35.30 40.93 -38.74
C LEU A 42 35.60 42.27 -39.43
N SER A 43 35.86 43.34 -38.68
CA SER A 43 35.96 44.71 -39.23
C SER A 43 37.39 45.19 -39.50
N VAL A 44 38.37 44.78 -38.69
CA VAL A 44 39.74 45.33 -38.72
C VAL A 44 40.81 44.26 -38.95
N GLY A 45 40.49 42.99 -38.67
CA GLY A 45 41.45 41.88 -38.60
C GLY A 45 42.31 41.98 -37.34
N LEU A 46 42.38 40.90 -36.55
CA LEU A 46 43.18 40.83 -35.32
C LEU A 46 44.67 41.15 -35.54
N ASP A 47 45.16 41.06 -36.78
CA ASP A 47 46.53 41.35 -37.20
C ASP A 47 47.00 42.78 -36.89
N ARG A 48 46.08 43.74 -36.77
CA ARG A 48 46.41 45.14 -36.43
C ARG A 48 46.60 45.39 -34.93
N LEU A 49 46.29 44.42 -34.08
CA LEU A 49 46.45 44.49 -32.62
C LEU A 49 47.31 43.31 -32.12
N PRO A 50 48.63 43.31 -32.42
CA PRO A 50 49.51 42.17 -32.15
C PRO A 50 49.63 41.83 -30.65
N TRP A 51 49.33 42.79 -29.76
CA TRP A 51 49.30 42.55 -28.31
C TRP A 51 48.04 41.83 -27.83
N LEU A 52 46.94 41.91 -28.58
CA LEU A 52 45.63 41.35 -28.21
C LEU A 52 45.45 39.93 -28.75
N ALA A 53 45.90 39.69 -29.98
CA ALA A 53 45.82 38.39 -30.65
C ALA A 53 46.24 37.19 -29.77
N PRO A 54 47.41 37.21 -29.07
CA PRO A 54 47.79 36.08 -28.22
C PRO A 54 46.97 35.94 -26.93
N ARG A 55 46.19 36.97 -26.54
CA ARG A 55 45.40 36.99 -25.29
C ARG A 55 43.94 36.57 -25.49
N VAL A 56 43.43 36.62 -26.72
CA VAL A 56 42.03 36.23 -27.04
C VAL A 56 41.67 34.83 -26.55
N PRO A 57 42.51 33.78 -26.72
CA PRO A 57 42.19 32.44 -26.21
C PRO A 57 42.06 32.39 -24.68
N VAL A 58 42.93 33.14 -23.97
CA VAL A 58 42.91 33.20 -22.50
C VAL A 58 41.64 33.90 -22.01
N ILE A 59 41.26 35.02 -22.62
CA ILE A 59 40.03 35.75 -22.29
C ILE A 59 38.80 34.88 -22.56
N THR A 60 38.78 34.15 -23.67
CA THR A 60 37.69 33.23 -24.02
C THR A 60 37.57 32.06 -23.04
N LEU A 61 38.69 31.48 -22.61
CA LEU A 61 38.71 30.42 -21.60
C LEU A 61 38.23 30.91 -20.23
N LEU A 62 38.63 32.12 -19.81
CA LEU A 62 38.14 32.73 -18.58
C LEU A 62 36.63 33.02 -18.64
N ALA A 63 36.15 33.52 -19.78
CA ALA A 63 34.74 33.75 -20.04
C ALA A 63 33.91 32.46 -19.95
N LEU A 64 34.36 31.38 -20.62
CA LEU A 64 33.73 30.06 -20.54
C LEU A 64 33.78 29.49 -19.13
N GLY A 65 34.91 29.62 -18.43
CA GLY A 65 35.06 29.17 -17.04
C GLY A 65 34.08 29.85 -16.10
N LEU A 66 33.91 31.17 -16.22
CA LEU A 66 32.92 31.94 -15.45
C LEU A 66 31.49 31.53 -15.81
N PHE A 67 31.19 31.33 -17.10
CA PHE A 67 29.87 30.89 -17.55
C PHE A 67 29.49 29.50 -16.99
N PHE A 68 30.39 28.51 -17.14
CA PHE A 68 30.15 27.16 -16.60
C PHE A 68 30.10 27.16 -15.08
N GLY A 69 30.97 27.92 -14.41
CA GLY A 69 30.94 28.09 -12.96
C GLY A 69 29.60 28.64 -12.47
N SER A 70 29.10 29.70 -13.11
CA SER A 70 27.78 30.30 -12.81
C SER A 70 26.65 29.29 -13.01
N ASN A 71 26.63 28.57 -14.14
CA ASN A 71 25.60 27.57 -14.42
C ASN A 71 25.60 26.40 -13.42
N ILE A 72 26.77 25.94 -12.99
CA ILE A 72 26.88 24.87 -11.98
C ILE A 72 26.36 25.35 -10.63
N LEU A 73 26.71 26.57 -10.22
CA LEU A 73 26.23 27.17 -8.97
C LEU A 73 24.71 27.37 -9.00
N GLU A 74 24.16 27.85 -10.12
CA GLU A 74 22.71 28.02 -10.28
C GLU A 74 21.99 26.67 -10.18
N ARG A 75 22.45 25.64 -10.92
CA ARG A 75 21.88 24.28 -10.85
C ARG A 75 21.93 23.69 -9.45
N LYS A 76 23.05 23.87 -8.73
CA LYS A 76 23.17 23.42 -7.33
C LYS A 76 22.14 24.11 -6.44
N SER A 77 21.95 25.43 -6.59
CA SER A 77 20.96 26.19 -5.81
C SER A 77 19.51 25.74 -6.09
N VAL A 78 19.19 25.42 -7.34
CA VAL A 78 17.86 24.92 -7.74
C VAL A 78 17.62 23.51 -7.18
N LEU A 79 18.64 22.65 -7.23
CA LEU A 79 18.56 21.30 -6.67
C LEU A 79 18.35 21.33 -5.16
N GLU A 80 19.10 22.17 -4.44
CA GLU A 80 18.95 22.36 -2.99
C GLU A 80 17.57 22.92 -2.61
N ARG A 81 17.02 23.86 -3.41
CA ARG A 81 15.64 24.36 -3.23
C ARG A 81 14.60 23.26 -3.45
N THR A 82 14.74 22.51 -4.53
CA THR A 82 13.82 21.41 -4.85
C THR A 82 13.86 20.34 -3.77
N HIS A 83 15.05 19.98 -3.29
CA HIS A 83 15.22 19.04 -2.19
C HIS A 83 14.54 19.54 -0.91
N ARG A 84 14.78 20.80 -0.50
CA ARG A 84 14.11 21.40 0.66
C ARG A 84 12.59 21.42 0.52
N ALA A 85 12.07 21.76 -0.66
CA ALA A 85 10.64 21.78 -0.92
C ALA A 85 10.01 20.38 -0.84
N VAL A 86 10.68 19.35 -1.37
CA VAL A 86 10.25 17.94 -1.29
C VAL A 86 10.26 17.46 0.16
N VAL A 87 11.31 17.73 0.92
CA VAL A 87 11.40 17.36 2.34
C VAL A 87 10.31 18.06 3.17
N ALA A 88 10.08 19.35 2.94
CA ALA A 88 8.99 20.09 3.59
C ALA A 88 7.61 19.55 3.21
N ALA A 89 7.40 19.16 1.94
CA ALA A 89 6.16 18.53 1.49
C ALA A 89 5.95 17.15 2.14
N ALA A 90 6.99 16.33 2.24
CA ALA A 90 6.96 15.05 2.95
C ALA A 90 6.56 15.26 4.43
N HIS A 91 7.21 16.18 5.15
CA HIS A 91 6.85 16.49 6.53
C HIS A 91 5.41 17.01 6.70
N ARG A 92 4.90 17.81 5.74
CA ARG A 92 3.50 18.25 5.75
C ARG A 92 2.55 17.07 5.54
N SER A 93 2.90 16.13 4.66
CA SER A 93 2.14 14.92 4.43
C SER A 93 2.10 14.04 5.69
N ASP A 94 3.25 13.82 6.33
CA ASP A 94 3.35 13.04 7.56
C ASP A 94 2.51 13.64 8.69
N ARG A 95 2.53 14.97 8.85
CA ARG A 95 1.68 15.67 9.82
C ARG A 95 0.19 15.49 9.53
N LYS A 96 -0.22 15.57 8.25
CA LYS A 96 -1.62 15.32 7.85
C LYS A 96 -2.03 13.88 8.13
N PHE A 97 -1.17 12.91 7.81
CA PHE A 97 -1.44 11.50 8.12
C PHE A 97 -1.55 11.26 9.62
N ALA A 98 -0.62 11.80 10.42
CA ALA A 98 -0.68 11.68 11.88
C ALA A 98 -1.95 12.32 12.47
N GLU A 99 -2.40 13.45 11.92
CA GLU A 99 -3.66 14.08 12.33
C GLU A 99 -4.88 13.23 11.92
N LEU A 100 -4.89 12.68 10.71
CA LEU A 100 -5.94 11.77 10.25
C LEU A 100 -6.00 10.51 11.13
N GLU A 101 -4.84 9.95 11.49
CA GLU A 101 -4.75 8.82 12.42
C GLU A 101 -5.31 9.17 13.80
N ARG A 102 -5.04 10.38 14.32
CA ARG A 102 -5.63 10.85 15.59
C ARG A 102 -7.15 11.00 15.48
N GLN A 103 -7.65 11.56 14.38
CA GLN A 103 -9.09 11.70 14.16
C GLN A 103 -9.78 10.35 14.03
N ILE A 104 -9.18 9.43 13.27
CA ILE A 104 -9.65 8.04 13.19
C ILE A 104 -9.65 7.46 14.59
N ALA A 105 -8.53 7.51 15.34
CA ALA A 105 -8.44 6.96 16.69
C ALA A 105 -9.43 7.59 17.69
N ALA A 106 -9.73 8.89 17.55
CA ALA A 106 -10.73 9.58 18.37
C ALA A 106 -12.15 9.12 18.02
N ASN A 107 -12.45 8.93 16.74
CA ASN A 107 -13.75 8.52 16.23
C ASN A 107 -14.00 7.01 16.29
N SER A 108 -12.94 6.20 16.26
CA SER A 108 -12.98 4.74 16.34
C SER A 108 -12.90 4.22 17.78
N ARG A 109 -12.90 5.11 18.78
CA ARG A 109 -13.34 4.77 20.13
C ARG A 109 -14.82 4.42 20.07
N PHE A 110 -15.10 3.15 19.79
CA PHE A 110 -16.39 2.57 20.11
C PHE A 110 -16.70 2.91 21.59
N PRO A 111 -17.91 3.37 21.92
CA PRO A 111 -18.31 3.54 23.31
C PRO A 111 -17.96 2.26 24.08
N ALA A 112 -17.43 2.36 25.30
CA ALA A 112 -17.06 1.20 26.11
C ALA A 112 -18.25 0.22 26.30
N GLU A 113 -19.48 0.73 26.17
CA GLU A 113 -20.73 -0.02 26.12
C GLU A 113 -20.85 -0.90 24.86
N VAL A 114 -20.48 -0.40 23.68
CA VAL A 114 -20.44 -1.20 22.44
C VAL A 114 -19.29 -2.19 22.49
N GLU A 115 -18.14 -1.81 23.04
CA GLU A 115 -17.03 -2.74 23.21
C GLU A 115 -17.38 -3.88 24.18
N SER A 116 -18.07 -3.59 25.29
CA SER A 116 -18.53 -4.61 26.23
C SER A 116 -19.66 -5.48 25.67
N MET A 117 -20.56 -4.93 24.85
CA MET A 117 -21.59 -5.69 24.12
C MET A 117 -20.98 -6.58 23.02
N VAL A 118 -19.99 -6.08 22.27
CA VAL A 118 -19.25 -6.88 21.27
C VAL A 118 -18.42 -7.98 21.97
N ARG A 119 -17.80 -7.68 23.11
CA ARG A 119 -17.08 -8.69 23.93
C ARG A 119 -18.02 -9.74 24.53
N SER A 120 -19.24 -9.37 24.96
CA SER A 120 -20.20 -10.32 25.55
C SER A 120 -20.85 -11.23 24.50
N THR A 121 -20.99 -10.76 23.26
CA THR A 121 -21.42 -11.60 22.12
C THR A 121 -20.28 -12.49 21.59
N ARG A 122 -19.02 -12.18 21.97
CA ARG A 122 -17.77 -12.89 21.60
C ARG A 122 -17.40 -14.03 22.55
N ARG A 123 -18.33 -14.97 22.80
CA ARG A 123 -17.85 -16.35 22.90
C ARG A 123 -17.39 -16.70 21.50
N GLU A 124 -16.10 -16.97 21.29
CA GLU A 124 -15.62 -17.62 20.08
C GLU A 124 -16.64 -18.67 19.70
N ILE A 125 -17.46 -18.43 18.66
CA ILE A 125 -18.39 -19.45 18.21
C ILE A 125 -17.44 -20.57 17.80
N PRO A 126 -17.43 -21.70 18.52
CA PRO A 126 -16.41 -22.69 18.27
C PRO A 126 -16.65 -23.15 16.82
N LEU A 127 -15.62 -23.07 15.98
CA LEU A 127 -15.78 -23.30 14.55
C LEU A 127 -16.24 -24.74 14.26
N LEU A 128 -15.91 -25.68 15.14
CA LEU A 128 -16.36 -27.08 15.03
C LEU A 128 -17.89 -27.21 15.01
N PRO A 129 -18.67 -26.68 15.97
CA PRO A 129 -20.13 -26.59 15.89
C PRO A 129 -20.68 -25.98 14.59
N LEU A 130 -19.96 -25.06 13.95
CA LEU A 130 -20.37 -24.49 12.67
C LEU A 130 -20.10 -25.45 11.51
N LEU A 131 -18.92 -26.08 11.48
CA LEU A 131 -18.43 -26.89 10.36
C LEU A 131 -18.88 -28.36 10.42
N SER A 132 -19.04 -28.92 11.62
CA SER A 132 -19.36 -30.34 11.82
C SER A 132 -20.67 -30.78 11.16
N PRO A 133 -21.74 -29.95 11.10
CA PRO A 133 -22.99 -30.34 10.46
C PRO A 133 -22.90 -30.41 8.93
N ALA A 134 -21.85 -29.86 8.30
CA ALA A 134 -21.74 -29.75 6.85
C ALA A 134 -21.90 -31.11 6.16
N ARG A 135 -22.75 -31.19 5.13
CA ARG A 135 -22.97 -32.44 4.37
C ARG A 135 -22.67 -32.30 2.89
N SER A 136 -22.79 -31.10 2.34
CA SER A 136 -22.74 -30.85 0.91
C SER A 136 -21.50 -30.07 0.48
N LEU A 137 -21.08 -29.05 1.24
CA LEU A 137 -20.01 -28.14 0.82
C LEU A 137 -19.54 -27.26 1.98
N ILE A 138 -18.23 -27.11 2.13
CA ILE A 138 -17.61 -26.11 3.02
C ILE A 138 -16.80 -25.13 2.16
N LEU A 139 -17.08 -23.84 2.35
CA LEU A 139 -16.40 -22.74 1.68
C LEU A 139 -15.75 -21.84 2.72
N ILE A 140 -14.46 -21.57 2.61
CA ILE A 140 -13.76 -20.70 3.56
C ILE A 140 -12.95 -19.68 2.77
N ALA A 141 -13.11 -18.40 3.08
CA ALA A 141 -12.33 -17.30 2.54
C ALA A 141 -11.69 -16.51 3.68
N GLY A 142 -10.38 -16.32 3.61
CA GLY A 142 -9.68 -15.50 4.60
C GLY A 142 -8.35 -14.94 4.13
N THR A 143 -7.81 -14.02 4.93
CA THR A 143 -6.48 -13.42 4.71
C THR A 143 -5.35 -14.37 5.07
N THR A 144 -5.29 -14.76 6.35
CA THR A 144 -4.37 -15.77 6.87
C THR A 144 -5.18 -16.83 7.62
N LEU A 145 -4.97 -18.10 7.27
CA LEU A 145 -5.64 -19.27 7.83
C LEU A 145 -4.64 -20.26 8.45
N ILE A 146 -3.43 -19.80 8.82
CA ILE A 146 -2.37 -20.67 9.34
C ILE A 146 -2.80 -21.38 10.64
N HIS A 147 -3.39 -20.66 11.59
CA HIS A 147 -3.89 -21.25 12.83
C HIS A 147 -5.06 -22.21 12.56
N PHE A 148 -5.93 -21.86 11.61
CA PHE A 148 -7.05 -22.70 11.20
C PHE A 148 -6.55 -24.03 10.59
N ALA A 149 -5.57 -23.98 9.67
CA ALA A 149 -4.94 -25.15 9.08
C ALA A 149 -4.31 -26.07 10.13
N GLN A 150 -3.65 -25.49 11.14
CA GLN A 150 -2.97 -26.26 12.20
C GLN A 150 -3.95 -26.92 13.17
N HIS A 151 -4.95 -26.17 13.66
CA HIS A 151 -5.86 -26.65 14.70
C HIS A 151 -6.94 -27.59 14.15
N TYR A 152 -7.36 -27.38 12.90
CA TYR A 152 -8.43 -28.16 12.27
C TYR A 152 -7.93 -29.12 11.18
N ARG A 153 -6.62 -29.39 11.12
CA ARG A 153 -6.00 -30.23 10.07
C ARG A 153 -6.73 -31.57 9.91
N THR A 154 -6.78 -32.36 10.97
CA THR A 154 -7.39 -33.70 10.98
C THR A 154 -8.86 -33.63 10.62
N PHE A 155 -9.59 -32.71 11.26
CA PHE A 155 -11.01 -32.51 10.98
C PHE A 155 -11.27 -32.19 9.51
N LEU A 156 -10.51 -31.28 8.90
CA LEU A 156 -10.73 -30.88 7.51
C LEU A 156 -10.38 -31.99 6.52
N ILE A 157 -9.36 -32.80 6.82
CA ILE A 157 -9.03 -34.01 6.02
C ILE A 157 -10.21 -34.98 6.08
N GLU A 158 -10.65 -35.37 7.27
CA GLU A 158 -11.79 -36.27 7.45
C GLU A 158 -13.05 -35.72 6.78
N LYS A 159 -13.31 -34.43 6.97
CA LYS A 159 -14.49 -33.77 6.41
C LYS A 159 -14.45 -33.68 4.89
N SER A 160 -13.26 -33.59 4.30
CA SER A 160 -13.08 -33.60 2.84
C SER A 160 -13.44 -34.93 2.19
N LEU A 161 -13.43 -36.03 2.95
CA LEU A 161 -13.91 -37.34 2.49
C LEU A 161 -15.43 -37.36 2.40
N GLU A 162 -16.13 -36.67 3.30
CA GLU A 162 -17.60 -36.58 3.32
C GLU A 162 -18.12 -35.56 2.29
N CYS A 163 -17.56 -34.35 2.27
CA CYS A 163 -18.04 -33.23 1.44
C CYS A 163 -16.87 -32.44 0.85
N PRO A 164 -17.04 -31.74 -0.28
CA PRO A 164 -16.00 -30.87 -0.82
C PRO A 164 -15.69 -29.71 0.13
N VAL A 165 -14.40 -29.40 0.24
CA VAL A 165 -13.87 -28.25 0.98
C VAL A 165 -13.16 -27.34 0.00
N ARG A 166 -13.56 -26.07 -0.06
CA ARG A 166 -12.96 -25.03 -0.91
C ARG A 166 -12.40 -23.91 -0.06
N ILE A 167 -11.12 -23.60 -0.26
CA ILE A 167 -10.41 -22.56 0.49
C ILE A 167 -9.97 -21.45 -0.45
N LEU A 168 -10.33 -20.21 -0.13
CA LEU A 168 -9.82 -18.98 -0.74
C LEU A 168 -8.84 -18.28 0.19
N LEU A 169 -7.63 -18.03 -0.33
CA LEU A 169 -6.57 -17.33 0.37
C LEU A 169 -6.15 -16.10 -0.42
N LEU A 170 -5.70 -15.07 0.30
CA LEU A 170 -5.07 -13.94 -0.34
C LEU A 170 -3.78 -14.37 -1.06
N ASP A 171 -3.54 -13.88 -2.28
CA ASP A 171 -2.33 -14.14 -3.05
C ASP A 171 -1.14 -13.35 -2.50
N GLY A 172 -0.03 -14.04 -2.26
CA GLY A 172 1.23 -13.46 -1.82
C GLY A 172 2.06 -12.83 -2.93
N GLY A 173 1.64 -12.96 -4.19
CA GLY A 173 2.40 -12.49 -5.35
C GLY A 173 2.20 -11.01 -5.69
N THR A 174 1.00 -10.46 -5.48
CA THR A 174 0.58 -9.19 -6.09
C THR A 174 -0.04 -8.23 -5.07
N ASN A 175 0.29 -6.93 -5.15
CA ASN A 175 -0.34 -5.85 -4.38
C ASN A 175 -0.32 -5.96 -2.84
N LEU A 176 0.52 -6.83 -2.27
CA LEU A 176 0.56 -7.05 -0.82
C LEU A 176 0.77 -5.79 0.00
N ARG A 177 1.58 -4.85 -0.47
CA ARG A 177 1.80 -3.57 0.21
C ARG A 177 0.51 -2.77 0.34
N GLN A 178 -0.34 -2.75 -0.70
CA GLN A 178 -1.62 -2.04 -0.66
C GLN A 178 -2.58 -2.73 0.31
N ILE A 179 -2.60 -4.06 0.30
CA ILE A 179 -3.44 -4.86 1.22
C ILE A 179 -2.99 -4.69 2.67
N HIS A 180 -1.68 -4.72 2.93
CA HIS A 180 -1.08 -4.46 4.25
C HIS A 180 -1.51 -3.10 4.81
N LEU A 181 -1.44 -2.06 3.97
CA LEU A 181 -1.87 -0.72 4.32
C LEU A 181 -3.38 -0.62 4.56
N ALA A 182 -4.19 -1.28 3.72
CA ALA A 182 -5.65 -1.29 3.86
C ALA A 182 -6.12 -1.98 5.15
N LEU A 183 -5.41 -3.01 5.59
CA LEU A 183 -5.66 -3.68 6.87
C LEU A 183 -5.12 -2.89 8.08
N GLY A 184 -4.34 -1.84 7.83
CA GLY A 184 -3.84 -0.92 8.85
C GLY A 184 -2.68 -1.40 9.69
N ARG A 185 -2.02 -2.48 9.28
CA ARG A 185 -0.83 -2.97 9.99
C ARG A 185 0.30 -1.93 9.94
N HIS A 186 1.14 -1.89 10.97
CA HIS A 186 2.16 -0.85 11.11
C HIS A 186 3.24 -0.95 10.02
N PHE A 187 3.88 0.19 9.72
CA PHE A 187 5.10 0.22 8.91
C PHE A 187 6.19 -0.62 9.60
N GLY A 188 6.82 -1.54 8.87
CA GLY A 188 7.84 -2.47 9.39
C GLY A 188 7.32 -3.88 9.71
N GLU A 189 6.00 -4.10 9.74
CA GLU A 189 5.42 -5.44 9.91
C GLU A 189 5.18 -6.18 8.57
N GLU A 190 5.46 -5.53 7.44
CA GLU A 190 5.22 -6.04 6.09
C GLU A 190 5.86 -7.42 5.89
N ASP A 191 7.12 -7.58 6.26
CA ASP A 191 7.81 -8.87 6.18
C ASP A 191 7.18 -9.95 7.06
N SER A 192 6.65 -9.57 8.22
CA SER A 192 5.98 -10.52 9.13
C SER A 192 4.67 -11.00 8.52
N PHE A 193 3.86 -10.08 8.00
CA PHE A 193 2.62 -10.39 7.32
C PHE A 193 2.87 -11.24 6.06
N HIS A 194 3.88 -10.89 5.25
CA HIS A 194 4.26 -11.67 4.06
C HIS A 194 4.74 -13.08 4.42
N ARG A 195 5.48 -13.24 5.53
CA ARG A 195 5.86 -14.57 6.03
C ARG A 195 4.65 -15.35 6.54
N GLU A 196 3.75 -14.71 7.27
CA GLU A 196 2.52 -15.33 7.79
C GLU A 196 1.61 -15.80 6.65
N LEU A 197 1.43 -14.95 5.63
CA LEU A 197 0.64 -15.27 4.44
C LEU A 197 1.24 -16.44 3.67
N ARG A 198 2.55 -16.41 3.37
CA ARG A 198 3.23 -17.53 2.70
C ARG A 198 3.11 -18.82 3.50
N ARG A 199 3.31 -18.77 4.83
CA ARG A 199 3.12 -19.95 5.70
C ARG A 199 1.69 -20.47 5.63
N SER A 200 0.70 -19.58 5.67
CA SER A 200 -0.71 -19.94 5.55
C SER A 200 -1.02 -20.62 4.22
N GLN A 201 -0.51 -20.07 3.11
CA GLN A 201 -0.69 -20.65 1.77
C GLN A 201 -0.05 -22.03 1.68
N SER A 202 1.23 -22.16 2.08
CA SER A 202 1.92 -23.44 2.08
C SER A 202 1.20 -24.49 2.94
N ALA A 203 0.77 -24.12 4.15
CA ALA A 203 0.05 -25.03 5.04
C ALA A 203 -1.28 -25.52 4.46
N MET A 204 -2.02 -24.66 3.76
CA MET A 204 -3.28 -25.03 3.12
C MET A 204 -3.10 -25.89 1.87
N VAL A 205 -2.09 -25.58 1.04
CA VAL A 205 -1.74 -26.41 -0.12
C VAL A 205 -1.30 -27.80 0.32
N GLU A 206 -0.46 -27.88 1.36
CA GLU A 206 -0.05 -29.14 1.96
C GLU A 206 -1.25 -29.94 2.49
N LEU A 207 -2.14 -29.29 3.22
CA LEU A 207 -3.38 -29.89 3.73
C LEU A 207 -4.27 -30.43 2.59
N ALA A 208 -4.43 -29.67 1.52
CA ALA A 208 -5.21 -30.09 0.36
C ALA A 208 -4.59 -31.30 -0.36
N ARG A 209 -3.25 -31.33 -0.47
CA ARG A 209 -2.54 -32.48 -1.03
C ARG A 209 -2.73 -33.73 -0.17
N GLU A 210 -2.63 -33.62 1.14
CA GLU A 210 -2.88 -34.73 2.07
C GLU A 210 -4.32 -35.25 1.98
N ALA A 211 -5.29 -34.33 1.99
CA ALA A 211 -6.70 -34.68 1.84
C ALA A 211 -6.95 -35.43 0.52
N ARG A 212 -6.43 -34.92 -0.60
CA ARG A 212 -6.56 -35.56 -1.92
C ARG A 212 -5.85 -36.91 -1.99
N ALA A 213 -4.70 -37.07 -1.34
CA ALA A 213 -4.00 -38.35 -1.25
C ALA A 213 -4.83 -39.42 -0.51
N GLN A 214 -5.74 -39.01 0.38
CA GLN A 214 -6.70 -39.89 1.06
C GLN A 214 -8.03 -40.06 0.29
N GLY A 215 -8.15 -39.51 -0.93
CA GLY A 215 -9.38 -39.53 -1.72
C GLY A 215 -10.39 -38.42 -1.37
N GLY A 216 -9.99 -37.45 -0.54
CA GLY A 216 -10.80 -36.30 -0.17
C GLY A 216 -10.91 -35.25 -1.28
N ARG A 217 -11.99 -34.47 -1.24
CA ARG A 217 -12.26 -33.36 -2.17
C ARG A 217 -11.89 -32.04 -1.51
N PHE A 218 -10.66 -31.59 -1.72
CA PHE A 218 -10.14 -30.37 -1.11
C PHE A 218 -9.45 -29.50 -2.17
N ASP A 219 -9.92 -28.27 -2.35
CA ASP A 219 -9.41 -27.32 -3.34
C ASP A 219 -8.95 -26.02 -2.67
N VAL A 220 -7.83 -25.47 -3.12
CA VAL A 220 -7.28 -24.19 -2.65
C VAL A 220 -7.05 -23.26 -3.83
N ARG A 221 -7.59 -22.05 -3.74
CA ARG A 221 -7.36 -20.99 -4.71
C ARG A 221 -6.87 -19.71 -4.04
N ALA A 222 -6.16 -18.89 -4.81
CA ALA A 222 -5.64 -17.60 -4.37
C ALA A 222 -6.30 -16.43 -5.13
N TYR A 223 -6.70 -15.38 -4.40
CA TYR A 223 -7.26 -14.14 -4.93
C TYR A 223 -6.37 -12.94 -4.59
N ASP A 224 -6.31 -11.94 -5.46
CA ASP A 224 -5.38 -10.79 -5.35
C ASP A 224 -6.06 -9.46 -4.98
N THR A 225 -7.32 -9.52 -4.56
CA THR A 225 -8.12 -8.36 -4.14
C THR A 225 -8.07 -8.18 -2.63
N THR A 226 -8.07 -6.93 -2.15
CA THR A 226 -8.12 -6.60 -0.72
C THR A 226 -9.43 -7.09 -0.08
N PRO A 227 -9.40 -8.06 0.84
CA PRO A 227 -10.61 -8.53 1.49
C PRO A 227 -11.09 -7.53 2.54
N THR A 228 -12.40 -7.30 2.59
CA THR A 228 -13.05 -6.52 3.65
C THR A 228 -13.68 -7.42 4.72
N VAL A 229 -13.81 -8.71 4.43
CA VAL A 229 -14.40 -9.73 5.29
C VAL A 229 -13.65 -11.06 5.16
N ASN A 230 -13.64 -11.86 6.23
CA ASN A 230 -13.45 -13.31 6.15
C ASN A 230 -14.83 -13.97 6.18
N VAL A 231 -15.00 -15.09 5.48
CA VAL A 231 -16.28 -15.78 5.40
C VAL A 231 -16.07 -17.29 5.54
N ILE A 232 -16.91 -17.94 6.34
CA ILE A 232 -17.06 -19.40 6.40
C ILE A 232 -18.50 -19.71 6.02
N ILE A 233 -18.71 -20.48 4.97
CA ILE A 233 -20.01 -20.90 4.48
C ILE A 233 -20.10 -22.42 4.55
N VAL A 234 -21.18 -22.90 5.14
CA VAL A 234 -21.51 -24.31 5.25
C VAL A 234 -22.83 -24.53 4.53
N ASP A 235 -22.83 -25.48 3.60
CA ASP A 235 -24.01 -25.93 2.85
C ASP A 235 -24.86 -24.78 2.27
N PRO A 236 -24.30 -23.93 1.39
CA PRO A 236 -24.98 -22.73 0.88
C PRO A 236 -26.28 -23.01 0.11
N GLY A 237 -26.46 -24.23 -0.41
CA GLY A 237 -27.67 -24.66 -1.10
C GLY A 237 -28.73 -25.32 -0.19
N SER A 238 -28.47 -25.44 1.11
CA SER A 238 -29.35 -26.11 2.07
C SER A 238 -30.14 -25.11 2.91
N GLY A 239 -31.37 -25.47 3.29
CA GLY A 239 -32.14 -24.73 4.31
C GLY A 239 -31.51 -24.77 5.71
N GLU A 240 -30.54 -25.65 5.94
CA GLU A 240 -29.73 -25.71 7.17
C GLU A 240 -28.37 -25.02 7.01
N GLY A 241 -28.16 -24.32 5.89
CA GLY A 241 -26.92 -23.61 5.59
C GLY A 241 -26.57 -22.57 6.64
N ARG A 242 -25.27 -22.28 6.80
CA ARG A 242 -24.78 -21.30 7.78
C ARG A 242 -23.66 -20.48 7.18
N ILE A 243 -23.68 -19.17 7.41
CA ILE A 243 -22.58 -18.28 7.05
C ILE A 243 -22.10 -17.57 8.31
N GLN A 244 -20.81 -17.70 8.61
CA GLN A 244 -20.13 -16.81 9.55
C GLN A 244 -19.33 -15.79 8.75
N VAL A 245 -19.65 -14.51 8.92
CA VAL A 245 -18.91 -13.39 8.35
C VAL A 245 -18.13 -12.72 9.46
N GLU A 246 -16.85 -12.44 9.24
CA GLU A 246 -16.02 -11.66 10.13
C GLU A 246 -15.52 -10.43 9.36
N ILE A 247 -15.89 -9.23 9.81
CA ILE A 247 -15.47 -7.97 9.19
C ILE A 247 -14.00 -7.72 9.55
N LEU A 248 -13.21 -7.24 8.59
CA LEU A 248 -11.80 -6.89 8.76
C LEU A 248 -11.62 -5.37 8.94
N PRO A 249 -11.88 -4.80 10.14
CA PRO A 249 -11.64 -3.38 10.38
C PRO A 249 -10.14 -3.08 10.41
N TYR A 250 -9.83 -1.82 10.06
CA TYR A 250 -8.50 -1.24 10.16
C TYR A 250 -7.95 -1.36 11.58
N ARG A 251 -6.73 -1.90 11.75
CA ARG A 251 -6.02 -1.99 13.04
C ARG A 251 -6.73 -2.79 14.15
N ALA A 252 -7.65 -3.68 13.84
CA ALA A 252 -8.16 -4.59 14.87
C ALA A 252 -7.42 -5.93 14.87
N SER A 253 -7.12 -6.41 16.08
CA SER A 253 -6.71 -7.81 16.27
C SER A 253 -7.86 -8.74 15.87
N ALA A 254 -7.54 -10.02 15.57
CA ALA A 254 -8.56 -11.02 15.22
C ALA A 254 -9.70 -11.07 16.25
N ASN A 255 -9.32 -11.03 17.54
CA ASN A 255 -10.24 -11.05 18.67
C ASN A 255 -11.07 -9.77 18.82
N LEU A 256 -10.88 -8.75 17.98
CA LEU A 256 -11.60 -7.46 17.96
C LEU A 256 -12.45 -7.26 16.70
N ARG A 257 -12.49 -8.24 15.79
CA ARG A 257 -13.27 -8.18 14.55
C ARG A 257 -14.77 -8.45 14.74
N PRO A 258 -15.67 -7.56 14.29
CA PRO A 258 -17.11 -7.80 14.35
C PRO A 258 -17.50 -9.03 13.53
N GLY A 259 -18.45 -9.83 14.03
CA GLY A 259 -18.90 -11.04 13.36
C GLY A 259 -20.43 -11.08 13.20
N LEU A 260 -20.89 -11.76 12.16
CA LEU A 260 -22.29 -12.06 11.88
C LEU A 260 -22.43 -13.57 11.69
N LEU A 261 -23.51 -14.16 12.20
CA LEU A 261 -23.89 -15.54 11.91
C LEU A 261 -25.25 -15.52 11.23
N LEU A 262 -25.27 -15.84 9.95
CA LEU A 262 -26.45 -15.82 9.09
C LEU A 262 -26.95 -17.25 8.88
N ARG A 263 -28.28 -17.39 8.80
CA ARG A 263 -28.97 -18.64 8.46
C ARG A 263 -30.07 -18.32 7.46
N PRO A 264 -30.33 -19.18 6.47
CA PRO A 264 -31.47 -19.01 5.59
C PRO A 264 -32.76 -19.25 6.38
N GLY A 265 -33.82 -18.54 6.02
CA GLY A 265 -35.16 -18.63 6.59
C GLY A 265 -35.33 -18.01 7.99
N SER A 266 -34.35 -17.26 8.51
CA SER A 266 -34.44 -16.63 9.84
C SER A 266 -35.30 -15.36 9.86
N GLY A 267 -35.64 -14.77 8.72
CA GLY A 267 -36.49 -13.58 8.60
C GLY A 267 -35.96 -12.53 7.62
N SER A 268 -36.65 -11.39 7.54
CA SER A 268 -36.37 -10.33 6.55
C SER A 268 -34.99 -9.69 6.79
N GLY A 269 -34.05 -9.94 5.87
CA GLY A 269 -32.71 -9.33 5.82
C GLY A 269 -31.56 -10.34 5.81
N ASP A 270 -31.67 -11.43 6.60
CA ASP A 270 -30.63 -12.46 6.68
C ASP A 270 -30.54 -13.27 5.38
N ASP A 271 -31.69 -13.54 4.74
CA ASP A 271 -31.73 -14.26 3.46
C ASP A 271 -30.99 -13.50 2.34
N ASP A 272 -31.19 -12.18 2.28
CA ASP A 272 -30.53 -11.33 1.30
C ASP A 272 -29.02 -11.26 1.54
N LEU A 273 -28.61 -11.12 2.81
CA LEU A 273 -27.20 -11.13 3.20
C LEU A 273 -26.55 -12.49 2.96
N PHE A 274 -27.26 -13.58 3.26
CA PHE A 274 -26.80 -14.94 3.03
C PHE A 274 -26.53 -15.16 1.54
N ALA A 275 -27.52 -14.83 0.70
CA ALA A 275 -27.39 -14.92 -0.75
C ALA A 275 -26.29 -14.01 -1.31
N PHE A 276 -26.15 -12.80 -0.75
CA PHE A 276 -25.08 -11.87 -1.10
C PHE A 276 -23.70 -12.47 -0.85
N PHE A 277 -23.40 -12.91 0.38
CA PHE A 277 -22.07 -13.43 0.72
C PHE A 277 -21.75 -14.76 0.01
N ALA A 278 -22.73 -15.64 -0.19
CA ALA A 278 -22.55 -16.85 -0.99
C ALA A 278 -22.19 -16.51 -2.44
N ARG A 279 -22.90 -15.56 -3.06
CA ARG A 279 -22.60 -15.09 -4.41
C ARG A 279 -21.22 -14.44 -4.51
N GLN A 280 -20.86 -13.57 -3.56
CA GLN A 280 -19.54 -12.92 -3.52
C GLN A 280 -18.40 -13.94 -3.40
N TYR A 281 -18.59 -15.02 -2.63
CA TYR A 281 -17.61 -16.10 -2.55
C TYR A 281 -17.43 -16.77 -3.93
N GLU A 282 -18.52 -17.15 -4.60
CA GLU A 282 -18.46 -17.85 -5.88
C GLU A 282 -17.88 -16.94 -7.00
N GLU A 283 -18.21 -15.65 -7.00
CA GLU A 283 -17.61 -14.66 -7.89
C GLU A 283 -16.09 -14.62 -7.70
N LEU A 284 -15.62 -14.46 -6.45
CA LEU A 284 -14.19 -14.51 -6.13
C LEU A 284 -13.57 -15.84 -6.53
N TRP A 285 -14.21 -16.97 -6.23
CA TRP A 285 -13.73 -18.30 -6.58
C TRP A 285 -13.50 -18.47 -8.08
N SER A 286 -14.41 -17.94 -8.90
CA SER A 286 -14.38 -18.07 -10.37
C SER A 286 -13.20 -17.36 -11.01
N VAL A 287 -12.75 -16.24 -10.44
CA VAL A 287 -11.62 -15.43 -10.94
C VAL A 287 -10.30 -15.75 -10.22
N SER A 288 -10.35 -16.55 -9.15
CA SER A 288 -9.17 -16.92 -8.37
C SER A 288 -8.30 -17.97 -9.07
N ARG A 289 -7.00 -17.88 -8.84
CA ARG A 289 -5.99 -18.81 -9.39
C ARG A 289 -5.94 -20.10 -8.58
N ASP A 290 -5.93 -21.25 -9.24
CA ASP A 290 -5.69 -22.55 -8.57
C ASP A 290 -4.23 -22.67 -8.13
N VAL A 291 -4.03 -22.94 -6.84
CA VAL A 291 -2.72 -23.11 -6.21
C VAL A 291 -2.51 -24.52 -5.68
N THR A 292 -3.48 -25.41 -5.84
CA THR A 292 -3.42 -26.75 -5.25
C THR A 292 -2.40 -27.66 -5.95
N GLY A 293 -2.13 -27.40 -7.24
CA GLY A 293 -1.20 -28.19 -8.07
C GLY A 293 0.23 -27.65 -8.17
N GLN A 294 0.52 -26.49 -7.57
CA GLN A 294 1.87 -25.92 -7.48
C GLN A 294 2.59 -26.52 -6.28
#